data_AF-A0A948FU51-F1
#
_entry.id   AF-A0A948FU51-F1
#
_cell.length_a   1.000
_cell.length_b   1.000
_cell.length_c   1.000
_cell.angle_alpha   90.00
_cell.angle_beta   90.00
_cell.angle_gamma   90.00
#
_symmetry.space_group_name_H-M   'P 1'
#
loop_
_entity.id
_entity.type
_entity.pdbx_description
1 polymer ?
#
loop_
_entity_poly.entity_id
_entity_poly.type
_entity_poly.pdbx_seq_one_letter_code
_entity_poly.pdbx_strand_id
1 'polypeptide(L)' 'MTLLKDVLHELTGMFLGDARLSVAILLVVAVAAGLIELTVIEPLLAGGILLAGCLLVLLEAVRRRARQG' A
#
# COMPACT_ATOMS: atom_id res chain seq x y z
N MET A 1 -8.82 31.28 -4.45
CA MET A 1 -8.54 30.69 -5.76
C MET A 1 -7.18 31.19 -6.21
N THR A 2 -6.16 30.44 -5.84
CA THR A 2 -4.82 30.59 -6.41
C THR A 2 -4.55 29.26 -7.08
N LEU A 3 -4.06 29.26 -8.31
CA LEU A 3 -3.73 28.06 -9.08
C LEU A 3 -2.94 27.04 -8.23
N LEU A 4 -2.07 27.57 -7.36
CA LEU A 4 -1.27 26.83 -6.39
C LEU A 4 -2.13 26.01 -5.41
N LYS A 5 -3.22 26.58 -4.89
CA LYS A 5 -4.13 25.90 -3.94
C LYS A 5 -4.89 24.77 -4.63
N ASP A 6 -5.29 24.96 -5.88
CA ASP A 6 -6.04 23.95 -6.64
C ASP A 6 -5.12 22.79 -7.06
N VAL A 7 -3.90 23.08 -7.52
CA VAL A 7 -2.89 22.05 -7.79
C VAL A 7 -2.52 21.27 -6.53
N LEU A 8 -2.36 21.95 -5.39
CA LEU A 8 -2.07 21.30 -4.11
C LEU A 8 -3.25 20.42 -3.67
N HIS A 9 -4.48 20.87 -3.90
CA HIS A 9 -5.68 20.09 -3.60
C HIS A 9 -5.78 18.84 -4.50
N GLU A 10 -5.56 18.96 -5.80
CA GLU A 10 -5.58 17.85 -6.76
C GLU A 10 -4.46 16.85 -6.46
N LEU A 11 -3.24 17.34 -6.16
CA LEU A 11 -2.12 16.52 -5.72
C LEU A 11 -2.47 15.78 -4.43
N THR A 12 -3.03 16.47 -3.43
CA THR A 12 -3.47 15.80 -2.20
C THR A 12 -4.60 14.82 -2.48
N GLY A 13 -5.50 15.07 -3.43
CA GLY A 13 -6.58 14.16 -3.82
C GLY A 13 -6.07 12.88 -4.46
N MET A 14 -5.10 12.98 -5.38
CA MET A 14 -4.41 11.81 -5.95
C MET A 14 -3.57 11.08 -4.91
N PHE A 15 -2.77 11.80 -4.13
CA PHE A 15 -1.86 11.22 -3.14
C PHE A 15 -2.61 10.63 -1.93
N LEU A 16 -3.72 11.23 -1.45
CA LEU A 16 -4.59 10.65 -0.41
C LEU A 16 -5.49 9.54 -0.95
N GLY A 17 -5.91 9.61 -2.21
CA GLY A 17 -6.56 8.51 -2.90
C GLY A 17 -5.68 7.26 -2.90
N ASP A 18 -4.36 7.45 -3.07
CA ASP A 18 -3.34 6.42 -2.96
C ASP A 18 -2.79 6.24 -1.53
N ALA A 19 -3.03 7.15 -0.58
CA ALA A 19 -2.51 7.03 0.78
C ALA A 19 -3.05 5.79 1.48
N ARG A 20 -4.31 5.42 1.22
CA ARG A 20 -4.88 4.16 1.74
C ARG A 20 -4.15 2.93 1.17
N LEU A 21 -3.70 3.00 -0.08
CA LEU A 21 -2.89 1.96 -0.71
C LEU A 21 -1.48 1.94 -0.11
N SER A 22 -0.84 3.09 0.04
CA SER A 22 0.48 3.23 0.65
C SER A 22 0.50 2.72 2.09
N VAL A 23 -0.51 3.05 2.89
CA VAL A 23 -0.66 2.54 4.27
C VAL A 23 -0.81 1.02 4.27
N ALA A 24 -1.61 0.44 3.37
CA ALA A 24 -1.76 -1.01 3.27
C ALA A 24 -0.43 -1.70 2.92
N ILE A 25 0.35 -1.14 1.98
CA ILE A 25 1.67 -1.66 1.63
C ILE A 25 2.63 -1.54 2.81
N LEU A 26 2.67 -0.39 3.50
CA LEU A 26 3.50 -0.21 4.69
C LEU A 26 3.17 -1.22 5.80
N LEU A 27 1.89 -1.53 5.98
CA LEU A 27 1.45 -2.56 6.93
C LEU A 27 1.97 -3.95 6.54
N VAL A 28 1.87 -4.33 5.27
CA VAL A 28 2.41 -5.59 4.75
C VAL A 28 3.93 -5.68 4.95
N VAL A 29 4.65 -4.58 4.68
CA VAL A 29 6.09 -4.49 4.90
C VAL A 29 6.44 -4.62 6.39
N ALA A 30 5.72 -3.91 7.27
CA ALA A 30 5.94 -3.99 8.71
C ALA A 30 5.71 -5.41 9.25
N VAL A 31 4.67 -6.09 8.78
CA VAL A 31 4.40 -7.50 9.12
C VAL A 31 5.55 -8.40 8.64
N ALA A 32 5.99 -8.25 7.40
CA ALA A 32 7.10 -9.07 6.88
C ALA A 32 8.42 -8.82 7.63
N ALA A 33 8.74 -7.55 7.93
CA ALA A 33 9.91 -7.20 8.74
C ALA A 33 9.80 -7.78 10.16
N GLY A 34 8.62 -7.70 10.76
CA GLY A 34 8.35 -8.31 12.07
C GLY A 34 8.50 -9.83 12.05
N LEU A 35 8.05 -10.50 10.98
CA LEU A 35 8.26 -11.95 10.83
C LEU A 35 9.75 -12.29 10.74
N ILE A 36 10.56 -11.49 10.05
CA ILE A 36 12.00 -11.74 9.92
C ILE A 36 12.73 -11.52 11.26
N GLU A 37 12.43 -10.42 11.94
CA GLU A 37 13.18 -10.00 13.15
C GLU A 37 12.69 -10.67 14.44
N LEU A 38 11.39 -10.98 14.56
CA LEU A 38 10.80 -11.52 15.80
C LEU A 38 10.58 -13.03 15.75
N THR A 39 10.84 -13.70 14.62
CA THR A 39 10.64 -15.15 14.48
C THR A 39 11.83 -15.84 13.83
N VAL A 40 11.88 -17.16 13.90
CA VAL A 40 12.94 -17.99 13.25
C VAL A 40 12.50 -18.43 11.84
N ILE A 41 11.53 -17.74 11.23
CA ILE A 41 11.05 -18.06 9.88
C ILE A 41 12.17 -17.80 8.88
N GLU A 42 12.33 -18.70 7.91
CA GLU A 42 13.32 -18.50 6.84
C GLU A 42 13.02 -17.21 6.06
N PRO A 43 14.04 -16.38 5.76
CA PRO A 43 13.84 -15.12 5.04
C PRO A 43 13.10 -15.27 3.70
N LEU A 44 13.27 -16.42 3.03
CA LEU A 44 12.60 -16.71 1.78
C LEU A 44 11.08 -16.85 1.94
N LEU A 45 10.62 -17.47 3.04
CA LEU A 45 9.20 -17.58 3.37
C LEU A 45 8.60 -16.21 3.70
N ALA A 46 9.31 -15.40 4.50
CA ALA A 46 8.87 -14.04 4.83
C ALA A 46 8.80 -13.15 3.57
N GLY A 47 9.78 -13.27 2.67
CA GLY A 47 9.76 -12.60 1.36
C GLY A 47 8.60 -13.06 0.48
N GLY A 48 8.25 -14.36 0.50
CA GLY A 48 7.07 -14.89 -0.18
C GLY A 48 5.76 -14.31 0.36
N ILE A 49 5.63 -14.19 1.68
CA ILE A 49 4.47 -13.55 2.35
C ILE A 49 4.38 -12.08 1.95
N LEU A 50 5.52 -11.37 1.94
CA LEU A 50 5.58 -9.97 1.50
C LEU A 50 5.09 -9.81 0.06
N LEU A 51 5.61 -10.64 -0.86
CA LEU A 51 5.22 -10.62 -2.27
C LEU A 51 3.73 -10.89 -2.45
N ALA A 52 3.22 -11.94 -1.81
CA ALA A 52 1.80 -12.28 -1.84
C ALA A 52 0.93 -11.14 -1.26
N GLY A 53 1.33 -10.58 -0.12
CA GLY A 53 0.63 -9.46 0.52
C GLY A 53 0.57 -8.21 -0.37
N CYS A 54 1.68 -7.85 -1.01
CA CYS A 54 1.72 -6.74 -1.96
C CYS A 54 0.79 -6.97 -3.17
N LEU A 55 0.77 -8.18 -3.73
CA LEU A 55 -0.13 -8.52 -4.84
C LEU A 55 -1.60 -8.46 -4.43
N LEU A 56 -1.95 -8.96 -3.24
CA LEU A 56 -3.32 -8.90 -2.72
C LEU A 56 -3.77 -7.45 -2.52
N VAL A 57 -2.92 -6.60 -1.94
CA VAL A 57 -3.19 -5.17 -1.77
C VAL A 57 -3.42 -4.49 -3.12
N LEU A 58 -2.61 -4.80 -4.13
CA LEU A 58 -2.77 -4.28 -5.49
C LEU A 58 -4.09 -4.74 -6.11
N LEU A 59 -4.41 -6.03 -6.04
CA LEU A 59 -5.65 -6.59 -6.58
C LEU A 59 -6.89 -5.95 -5.93
N GLU A 60 -6.87 -5.77 -4.61
CA GLU A 60 -7.96 -5.11 -3.89
C GLU A 60 -8.09 -3.64 -4.29
N ALA A 61 -6.96 -2.94 -4.50
CA ALA A 61 -6.97 -1.56 -4.98
C ALA A 61 -7.59 -1.44 -6.39
N VAL A 62 -7.20 -2.33 -7.31
CA VAL A 62 -7.76 -2.39 -8.67
C VAL A 62 -9.24 -2.72 -8.62
N ARG A 63 -9.65 -3.75 -7.86
CA ARG A 63 -11.06 -4.13 -7.67
C ARG A 63 -11.89 -3.02 -7.04
N ARG A 64 -11.32 -2.27 -6.10
CA ARG A 64 -11.99 -1.13 -5.47
C ARG A 64 -12.21 0.00 -6.47
N ARG A 65 -11.19 0.36 -7.26
CA ARG A 65 -11.36 1.37 -8.33
C ARG A 65 -12.37 0.91 -9.39
N ALA A 66 -12.31 -0.36 -9.82
CA ALA A 66 -13.24 -0.91 -10.82
C ALA A 66 -14.70 -0.96 -10.35
N ARG A 67 -14.97 -0.93 -9.03
CA ARG A 67 -16.33 -0.87 -8.47
C ARG A 67 -16.82 0.57 -8.23
N GLN A 68 -15.92 1.55 -8.30
CA GLN A 68 -16.21 2.97 -8.02
C GLN A 68 -16.24 3.85 -9.28
N GLY A 69 -15.81 3.32 -10.42
CA GLY A 69 -15.94 3.95 -11.75
C GLY A 69 -17.03 3.29 -12.56
#